data_AF-A0A1L9VLR7-F1
#
_entry.id   AF-A0A1L9VLR7-F1
#
_cell.length_a   1.000
_cell.length_b   1.000
_cell.length_c   1.000
_cell.angle_alpha   90.00
_cell.angle_beta   90.00
_cell.angle_gamma   90.00
#
_symmetry.space_group_name_H-M   'P 1'
#
loop_
_entity.id
_entity.type
_entity.pdbx_description
1 polymer ?
#
loop_
_entity_poly.entity_id
_entity_poly.type
_entity_poly.pdbx_seq_one_letter_code
_entity_poly.pdbx_strand_id
1 'polypeptide(L)'
;MEPSYQVLYGRPCSPLYFFISIILLILASVCVHCVYISRLHFPNVSNTLGAIFGLLLGTAMGLCMLAIMWDPAICWTTKKRVNNGDGERAIRVKRPIVGFRHLEIQLETPGELDDVWFDGVKHRKAIFLA
;
A
#
# COMPACT_ATOMS: atom_id res chain seq x y z
N MET A 1 1.20 33.28 13.30
CA MET A 1 1.68 32.32 12.28
C MET A 1 1.15 30.96 12.69
N GLU A 2 0.28 30.36 11.88
CA GLU A 2 -0.15 28.98 12.12
C GLU A 2 1.03 28.04 11.79
N PRO A 3 1.32 27.05 12.63
CA PRO A 3 2.36 26.07 12.34
C PRO A 3 1.98 25.28 11.07
N SER A 4 2.86 25.31 10.07
CA SER A 4 2.73 24.47 8.88
C SER A 4 3.14 23.06 9.26
N TYR A 5 2.22 22.10 9.20
CA TYR A 5 2.51 20.69 9.51
C TYR A 5 2.46 19.82 8.26
N GLN A 6 3.30 18.79 8.23
CA GLN A 6 3.26 17.72 7.23
C GLN A 6 2.76 16.44 7.86
N VAL A 7 1.97 15.68 7.10
CA VAL A 7 1.39 14.42 7.56
C VAL A 7 2.04 13.26 6.83
N LEU A 8 2.73 12.41 7.58
CA LEU A 8 3.21 11.11 7.13
C LEU A 8 2.41 9.99 7.81
N TYR A 9 2.42 8.81 7.23
CA TYR A 9 1.76 7.64 7.79
C TYR A 9 2.78 6.52 7.96
N GLY A 10 2.78 5.91 9.14
CA GLY A 10 3.48 4.66 9.39
C GLY A 10 2.86 3.49 8.62
N ARG A 11 3.63 2.41 8.46
CA ARG A 11 3.13 1.15 7.90
C ARG A 11 2.36 0.37 8.97
N PRO A 12 1.13 -0.11 8.69
CA PRO A 12 0.37 -0.90 9.66
C PRO A 12 0.98 -2.29 9.90
N CYS A 13 1.63 -2.86 8.87
CA CYS A 13 2.27 -4.15 8.95
C CYS A 13 3.63 -4.11 8.25
N SER A 14 4.58 -4.90 8.74
CA SER A 14 5.84 -5.11 8.04
C SER A 14 5.58 -5.80 6.69
N PRO A 15 6.18 -5.34 5.58
CA PRO A 15 6.01 -5.97 4.27
C PRO A 15 6.44 -7.45 4.28
N LEU A 16 7.33 -7.81 5.22
CA LEU A 16 7.83 -9.17 5.42
C LEU A 16 6.68 -10.16 5.67
N TYR A 17 5.65 -9.79 6.42
CA TYR A 17 4.49 -10.67 6.67
C TYR A 17 3.68 -10.96 5.41
N PHE A 18 3.49 -9.96 4.54
CA PHE A 18 2.84 -10.16 3.24
C PHE A 18 3.67 -11.07 2.35
N PHE A 19 5.00 -10.85 2.29
CA PHE A 19 5.89 -11.70 1.49
C PHE A 19 5.88 -13.16 1.97
N ILE A 20 6.02 -13.41 3.28
CA ILE A 20 5.94 -14.78 3.82
C ILE A 20 4.59 -15.40 3.49
N SER A 21 3.48 -14.68 3.68
CA SER A 21 2.14 -15.21 3.43
C SER A 21 1.93 -15.57 1.96
N ILE A 22 2.39 -14.72 1.03
CA ILE A 22 2.32 -14.98 -0.41
C ILE A 22 3.17 -16.19 -0.79
N ILE A 23 4.39 -16.33 -0.25
CA ILE A 23 5.27 -17.48 -0.51
C ILE A 23 4.60 -18.78 -0.04
N LEU A 24 4.02 -18.79 1.16
CA LEU A 24 3.31 -19.95 1.69
C LEU A 24 2.09 -20.32 0.84
N LEU A 25 1.32 -19.33 0.37
CA LEU A 25 0.17 -19.56 -0.52
C LEU A 25 0.60 -20.12 -1.88
N ILE A 26 1.68 -19.61 -2.46
CA ILE A 26 2.23 -20.13 -3.72
C ILE A 26 2.70 -21.58 -3.53
N LEU A 27 3.42 -21.87 -2.44
CA LEU A 27 3.88 -23.23 -2.14
C LEU A 27 2.70 -24.20 -1.99
N ALA A 28 1.68 -23.81 -1.22
CA ALA A 28 0.45 -24.60 -1.06
C ALA A 28 -0.25 -24.82 -2.40
N SER A 29 -0.33 -23.79 -3.25
CA SER A 29 -0.92 -23.86 -4.58
C SER A 29 -0.19 -24.86 -5.49
N VAL A 30 1.15 -24.85 -5.47
CA VAL A 30 1.98 -25.82 -6.21
C VAL A 30 1.71 -27.25 -5.71
N CYS A 31 1.66 -27.47 -4.40
CA CYS A 31 1.36 -28.79 -3.84
C CYS A 31 -0.01 -29.30 -4.28
N VAL A 32 -1.06 -28.47 -4.21
CA VAL A 32 -2.41 -28.81 -4.66
C VAL A 32 -2.42 -29.12 -6.15
N HIS A 33 -1.68 -28.36 -6.95
CA HIS A 33 -1.55 -28.58 -8.39
C HIS A 33 -0.82 -29.90 -8.72
N CYS A 34 0.24 -30.25 -7.99
CA CYS A 34 0.93 -31.54 -8.13
C CYS A 34 -0.01 -32.72 -7.82
N VAL A 35 -0.82 -32.62 -6.77
CA VAL A 35 -1.84 -33.63 -6.42
C VAL A 35 -2.91 -33.73 -7.51
N TYR A 36 -3.34 -32.59 -8.06
CA TYR A 36 -4.30 -32.56 -9.16
C TYR A 36 -3.77 -33.24 -10.43
N ILE A 37 -2.49 -33.02 -10.79
CA ILE A 37 -1.87 -33.61 -11.98
C ILE A 37 -1.58 -35.11 -11.80
N SER A 38 -1.35 -35.60 -10.57
CA SER A 38 -0.97 -36.99 -10.31
C SER A 38 -2.10 -38.03 -10.50
N ARG A 39 -3.18 -37.66 -11.21
CA ARG A 39 -4.20 -38.56 -11.76
C ARG A 39 -4.87 -39.51 -10.75
N LEU A 40 -5.09 -39.05 -9.52
CA LEU A 40 -6.08 -39.65 -8.62
C LEU A 40 -7.48 -39.33 -9.18
N HIS A 41 -7.88 -40.04 -10.24
CA HIS A 41 -9.10 -39.77 -11.02
C HIS A 41 -10.36 -40.17 -10.25
N PHE A 42 -10.73 -39.34 -9.29
CA PHE A 42 -12.06 -39.29 -8.72
C PHE A 42 -12.68 -37.92 -9.08
N PRO A 43 -13.81 -37.88 -9.81
CA PRO A 43 -14.37 -36.62 -10.31
C PRO A 43 -14.70 -35.61 -9.19
N ASN A 44 -15.16 -36.10 -8.04
CA ASN A 44 -15.43 -35.26 -6.86
C ASN A 44 -14.16 -34.63 -6.28
N VAL A 45 -13.03 -35.34 -6.33
CA VAL A 45 -11.74 -34.86 -5.82
C VAL A 45 -11.14 -33.82 -6.77
N SER A 46 -11.28 -34.01 -8.08
CA SER A 46 -10.80 -33.07 -9.10
C SER A 46 -11.48 -31.70 -9.00
N ASN A 47 -12.82 -31.66 -8.90
CA ASN A 47 -13.56 -30.41 -8.74
C ASN A 47 -13.19 -29.68 -7.45
N THR A 48 -13.05 -30.41 -6.34
CA THR A 48 -12.68 -29.86 -5.04
C THR A 48 -11.26 -29.26 -5.07
N LEU A 49 -10.30 -29.97 -5.66
CA LEU A 49 -8.92 -29.49 -5.83
C LEU A 49 -8.85 -28.24 -6.71
N GLY A 50 -9.65 -28.19 -7.79
CA GLY A 50 -9.75 -27.00 -8.65
C GLY A 50 -10.28 -25.77 -7.91
N ALA A 51 -11.32 -25.94 -7.09
CA ALA A 51 -11.85 -24.87 -6.24
C ALA A 51 -10.83 -24.38 -5.22
N ILE A 52 -10.11 -25.31 -4.55
CA ILE A 52 -9.04 -24.97 -3.59
C ILE A 52 -7.92 -24.19 -4.28
N PHE A 53 -7.47 -24.65 -5.45
CA PHE A 53 -6.43 -23.97 -6.23
C PHE A 53 -6.85 -22.54 -6.61
N GLY A 54 -8.08 -22.38 -7.11
CA GLY A 54 -8.64 -21.06 -7.43
C GLY A 54 -8.69 -20.14 -6.21
N LEU A 55 -9.10 -20.67 -5.05
CA LEU A 55 -9.14 -19.91 -3.80
C LEU A 55 -7.74 -19.50 -3.34
N LEU A 56 -6.75 -20.38 -3.41
CA LEU A 56 -5.36 -20.08 -3.03
C LEU A 56 -4.73 -18.99 -3.92
N LEU A 57 -4.95 -19.05 -5.23
CA LEU A 57 -4.48 -17.99 -6.14
C LEU A 57 -5.24 -16.68 -5.94
N GLY A 58 -6.56 -16.75 -5.74
CA GLY A 58 -7.39 -15.58 -5.47
C GLY A 58 -6.99 -14.87 -4.19
N THR A 59 -6.72 -15.61 -3.11
CA THR A 59 -6.25 -15.02 -1.84
C THR A 59 -4.86 -14.43 -1.97
N ALA A 60 -3.95 -15.07 -2.70
CA ALA A 60 -2.62 -14.51 -2.98
C ALA A 60 -2.72 -13.17 -3.73
N MET A 61 -3.55 -13.09 -4.77
CA MET A 61 -3.79 -11.85 -5.51
C MET A 61 -4.44 -10.77 -4.62
N GLY A 62 -5.42 -11.15 -3.81
CA GLY A 62 -6.05 -10.25 -2.84
C GLY A 62 -5.06 -9.65 -1.85
N LEU A 63 -4.15 -10.48 -1.31
CA LEU A 63 -3.09 -10.01 -0.41
C LEU A 63 -2.11 -9.06 -1.10
N CYS A 64 -1.75 -9.30 -2.36
CA CYS A 64 -0.92 -8.37 -3.13
C CYS A 64 -1.60 -6.99 -3.27
N MET A 65 -2.89 -6.96 -3.59
CA MET A 65 -3.64 -5.71 -3.72
C MET A 65 -3.76 -4.97 -2.38
N LEU A 66 -3.98 -5.70 -1.28
CA LEU A 66 -3.99 -5.12 0.07
C LEU A 66 -2.61 -4.55 0.45
N ALA A 67 -1.53 -5.27 0.14
CA ALA A 67 -0.16 -4.81 0.40
C ALA A 67 0.14 -3.51 -0.35
N ILE A 68 -0.27 -3.42 -1.62
CA ILE A 68 -0.16 -2.19 -2.44
C ILE A 68 -0.98 -1.05 -1.84
N MET A 69 -2.23 -1.33 -1.48
CA MET A 69 -3.16 -0.32 -0.96
C MET A 69 -2.71 0.26 0.38
N TRP A 70 -2.10 -0.56 1.24
CA TRP A 70 -1.61 -0.15 2.55
C TRP A 70 -0.13 0.25 2.57
N ASP A 71 0.58 0.22 1.44
CA ASP A 71 1.95 0.74 1.40
C ASP A 71 1.93 2.26 1.31
N PRO A 72 2.39 2.99 2.35
CA PRO A 72 2.49 4.45 2.31
C PRO A 72 3.50 4.94 1.25
N ALA A 73 4.38 4.07 0.73
CA ALA A 73 5.26 4.42 -0.38
C ALA A 73 4.50 4.59 -1.70
N ILE A 74 3.33 3.95 -1.85
CA ILE A 74 2.46 4.12 -3.01
C ILE A 74 1.64 5.38 -2.80
N CYS A 75 2.22 6.48 -3.26
CA CYS A 75 1.64 7.82 -3.16
C CYS A 75 1.10 8.28 -4.51
N TRP A 76 -0.09 8.88 -4.48
CA TRP A 76 -0.57 9.74 -5.55
C TRP A 76 0.23 11.05 -5.53
N THR A 77 0.92 11.34 -6.64
CA THR A 77 1.69 12.59 -6.78
C THR A 77 0.90 13.61 -7.59
N THR A 78 0.68 14.78 -7.01
CA THR A 78 0.01 15.91 -7.66
C THR A 78 0.94 17.10 -7.74
N LYS A 79 0.86 17.87 -8.84
CA LYS A 79 1.49 19.18 -8.92
C LYS A 79 0.47 20.22 -8.50
N LYS A 80 0.76 21.02 -7.49
CA LYS A 80 -0.06 22.16 -7.07
C LYS A 80 0.70 23.44 -7.34
N ARG A 81 0.06 24.44 -7.94
CA ARG A 81 0.64 25.79 -8.02
C ARG A 81 0.33 26.54 -6.73
N VAL A 82 1.34 27.18 -6.15
CA VAL A 82 1.20 28.04 -4.98
C VAL A 82 1.76 29.40 -5.38
N ASN A 83 1.00 30.45 -5.13
CA ASN A 83 1.44 31.82 -5.32
C ASN A 83 1.98 32.33 -3.99
N ASN A 84 3.29 32.57 -3.92
CA ASN A 84 3.97 32.98 -2.68
C ASN A 84 4.33 34.47 -2.67
N GLY A 85 3.58 35.30 -3.40
CA GLY A 85 3.85 36.73 -3.52
C GLY A 85 4.95 37.07 -4.53
N ASP A 86 5.95 36.20 -4.68
CA ASP A 86 7.09 36.36 -5.60
C ASP A 86 6.94 35.58 -6.94
N GLY A 87 5.76 35.01 -7.18
CA GLY A 87 5.42 34.26 -8.39
C GLY A 87 4.73 32.92 -8.15
N GLU A 88 4.20 32.32 -9.22
CA GLU A 88 3.61 30.98 -9.16
C GLU A 88 4.72 29.90 -9.16
N ARG A 89 4.85 29.17 -8.05
CA ARG A 89 5.72 27.99 -7.96
C ARG A 89 4.89 26.71 -8.04
N ALA A 90 5.25 25.79 -8.93
CA ALA A 90 4.66 24.46 -8.98
C ALA A 90 5.35 23.54 -7.97
N ILE A 91 4.62 23.10 -6.95
CA ILE A 91 5.10 22.19 -5.91
C ILE A 91 4.59 20.77 -6.15
N ARG A 92 5.41 19.76 -5.84
CA ARG A 92 4.95 18.36 -5.82
C ARG A 92 4.34 18.05 -4.45
N VAL A 93 3.20 17.38 -4.46
CA VAL A 93 2.48 16.95 -3.27
C VAL A 93 2.28 15.45 -3.35
N LYS A 94 2.77 14.72 -2.34
CA LYS A 94 2.56 13.28 -2.19
C LYS A 94 1.39 13.03 -1.23
N ARG A 95 0.48 12.15 -1.61
CA ARG A 95 -0.63 11.67 -0.78
C ARG A 95 -0.69 10.15 -0.84
N PRO A 96 -0.60 9.44 0.29
CA PRO A 96 -0.89 8.01 0.32
C PRO A 96 -2.33 7.74 -0.13
N ILE A 97 -2.56 6.57 -0.72
CA ILE A 97 -3.92 6.17 -1.13
C ILE A 97 -4.79 5.95 0.11
N VAL A 98 -4.33 5.12 1.04
CA VAL A 98 -4.98 4.86 2.33
C VAL A 98 -4.04 5.26 3.45
N GLY A 99 -4.58 5.91 4.49
CA GLY A 99 -3.86 6.27 5.70
C GLY A 99 -4.68 5.89 6.92
N PHE A 100 -4.00 5.34 7.93
CA PHE A 100 -4.64 4.98 9.20
C PHE A 100 -4.44 6.10 10.21
N ARG A 101 -5.51 6.57 10.83
CA ARG A 101 -5.45 7.73 11.76
C ARG A 101 -4.50 7.48 12.94
N HIS A 102 -4.44 6.25 13.44
CA HIS A 102 -3.56 5.86 14.55
C HIS A 102 -2.07 5.74 14.16
N LEU A 103 -1.75 5.77 12.86
CA LEU A 103 -0.39 5.76 12.33
C LEU A 103 0.01 7.13 11.75
N GLU A 104 -0.80 8.17 11.99
CA GLU A 104 -0.53 9.53 11.54
C GLU A 104 0.66 10.10 12.34
N ILE A 105 1.68 10.54 11.62
CA ILE A 105 2.85 11.23 12.18
C ILE A 105 2.82 12.65 11.65
N GLN A 106 2.61 13.60 12.56
CA GLN A 106 2.65 15.02 12.24
C GLN A 106 4.08 15.53 12.45
N LEU A 107 4.68 16.05 11.39
CA LEU A 107 5.93 16.78 11.48
C LEU A 107 5.62 18.27 11.44
N GLU A 108 5.98 18.95 12.52
CA GLU A 108 5.97 20.41 12.57
C GLU A 108 7.10 20.94 11.68
N THR A 109 6.73 21.81 10.74
CA THR A 109 7.68 22.56 9.93
C THR A 109 7.87 23.92 10.61
N PRO A 110 9.10 24.37 10.91
CA PRO A 110 9.31 25.67 11.55
C PRO A 110 8.64 26.78 10.74
N GLY A 111 7.91 27.69 11.40
CA GLY A 111 7.08 28.70 10.73
C GLY A 111 7.85 29.71 9.86
N GLU A 112 9.17 29.82 10.01
CA GLU A 112 10.06 30.60 9.14
C GLU A 112 10.51 29.85 7.89
N LEU A 113 10.24 28.53 7.83
CA LEU A 113 10.70 27.59 6.82
C LEU A 113 9.51 26.81 6.22
N ASP A 114 8.45 27.52 5.83
CA ASP A 114 7.28 26.94 5.14
C ASP A 114 7.67 26.24 3.79
N ASP A 115 8.94 26.41 3.38
CA ASP A 115 9.61 25.77 2.26
C ASP A 115 10.40 24.49 2.58
N VAL A 116 10.56 24.10 3.86
CA VAL A 116 11.27 22.85 4.20
C VAL A 116 10.33 21.67 4.01
N TRP A 117 10.53 20.94 2.94
CA TRP A 117 9.74 19.77 2.60
C TRP A 117 10.52 18.49 2.88
N PHE A 118 9.87 17.53 3.54
CA PHE A 118 10.46 16.22 3.74
C PHE A 118 10.76 15.58 2.37
N ASP A 119 12.01 15.18 2.13
CA ASP A 119 12.46 14.61 0.84
C ASP A 119 12.17 15.53 -0.37
N GLY A 120 12.12 16.85 -0.16
CA GLY A 120 11.82 17.83 -1.21
C GLY A 120 10.39 17.79 -1.76
N VAL A 121 9.44 17.19 -1.02
CA VAL A 121 8.03 17.07 -1.43
C VAL A 121 7.07 17.34 -0.27
N LYS A 122 5.98 18.08 -0.51
CA LYS A 122 4.98 18.33 0.56
C LYS A 122 4.09 17.11 0.76
N HIS A 123 4.17 16.48 1.93
CA HIS A 123 3.30 15.37 2.31
C HIS A 123 1.96 15.86 2.87
N ARG A 124 0.86 15.25 2.43
CA ARG A 124 -0.50 15.56 2.89
C ARG A 124 -1.22 14.28 3.31
N LYS A 125 -2.35 14.48 4.02
CA LYS A 125 -3.28 13.42 4.41
C LYS A 125 -3.64 12.50 3.24
N ALA A 126 -3.84 11.23 3.58
CA ALA A 126 -4.21 10.21 2.62
C ALA A 126 -5.56 10.51 1.95
N ILE A 127 -5.78 9.91 0.78
CA ILE A 127 -7.04 10.06 0.04
C ILE A 127 -8.19 9.44 0.84
N PHE A 128 -7.97 8.24 1.36
CA PHE A 128 -8.91 7.52 2.21
C PHE A 128 -8.33 7.35 3.61
N LEU A 129 -9.18 7.59 4.62
CA LEU A 129 -8.87 7.30 6.02
C LEU A 129 -9.57 6.00 6.41
N ALA A 130 -8.78 5.06 6.92
CA ALA A 130 -9.21 3.77 7.44
C ALA A 130 -9.02 3.69 8.96
#